data_AF-A0A140KZ57-F1
#
_entry.id   AF-A0A140KZ57-F1
#
_cell.length_a   1.000
_cell.length_b   1.000
_cell.length_c   1.000
_cell.angle_alpha   90.00
_cell.angle_beta   90.00
_cell.angle_gamma   90.00
#
_symmetry.space_group_name_H-M   'P 1'
#
loop_
_entity.id
_entity.type
_entity.pdbx_description
1 polymer ?
#
loop_
_entity_poly.entity_id
_entity_poly.type
_entity_poly.pdbx_seq_one_letter_code
_entity_poly.pdbx_strand_id
1 'polypeptide(L)'
;MQLAQNQNSSASKYIIQQIENIDIQISDTRKKLSEIEDEKEAFLIEQMNIEIVQCLMKDFTENYDNLSFEEKKRMLDQIVDEITWDGNRIEINLYGYNTTHQENV
;
A
#
# COMPACT_ATOMS: atom_id res chain seq x y z
N MET A 1 -11.04 25.66 43.57
CA MET A 1 -11.37 24.21 43.71
C MET A 1 -12.86 24.01 43.99
N GLN A 2 -13.76 24.37 43.06
CA GLN A 2 -15.21 24.16 43.25
C GLN A 2 -15.68 22.76 42.80
N LEU A 3 -14.91 22.10 41.94
CA LEU A 3 -15.15 20.71 41.51
C LEU A 3 -15.02 19.72 42.67
N ALA A 4 -14.03 19.93 43.55
CA ALA A 4 -13.84 19.11 44.75
C ALA A 4 -14.95 19.32 45.81
N GLN A 5 -15.61 20.49 45.85
CA GLN A 5 -16.69 20.74 46.81
C GLN A 5 -18.04 20.15 46.37
N ASN A 6 -18.18 19.72 45.11
CA ASN A 6 -19.41 19.16 44.53
C ASN A 6 -19.20 17.76 43.94
N GLN A 7 -18.27 16.96 44.50
CA GLN A 7 -17.87 15.63 43.99
C GLN A 7 -19.04 14.65 43.78
N ASN A 8 -20.21 14.88 44.39
CA ASN A 8 -21.41 14.04 44.26
C ASN A 8 -22.60 14.71 43.53
N SER A 9 -22.44 15.89 42.92
CA SER A 9 -23.54 16.52 42.17
C SER A 9 -23.76 15.82 40.82
N SER A 10 -25.00 15.82 40.31
CA SER A 10 -25.27 15.29 38.97
C SER A 10 -24.44 15.99 37.89
N ALA A 11 -24.10 17.28 38.09
CA ALA A 11 -23.30 18.05 37.15
C ALA A 11 -21.84 17.55 37.10
N SER A 12 -21.22 17.19 38.23
CA SER A 12 -19.85 16.67 38.24
C SER A 12 -19.77 15.28 37.62
N LYS A 13 -20.75 14.40 37.87
CA LYS A 13 -20.85 13.09 37.20
C LYS A 13 -20.99 13.24 35.68
N TYR A 14 -21.85 14.15 35.23
CA TYR A 14 -22.03 14.42 33.81
C TYR A 14 -20.74 14.94 33.16
N ILE A 15 -20.05 15.89 33.80
CA ILE A 15 -18.79 16.44 33.29
C ILE A 15 -17.72 15.35 33.17
N ILE A 16 -17.56 14.49 34.18
CA ILE A 16 -16.58 13.39 34.15
C ILE A 16 -16.92 12.40 33.02
N GLN A 17 -18.20 12.03 32.86
CA GLN A 17 -18.65 11.15 31.79
C GLN A 17 -18.34 11.73 30.39
N GLN A 18 -18.51 13.05 30.22
CA GLN A 18 -18.18 13.70 28.95
C GLN A 18 -16.68 13.72 28.68
N ILE A 19 -15.86 13.93 29.72
CA ILE A 19 -14.39 13.86 29.60
C ILE A 19 -13.97 12.45 29.15
N GLU A 20 -14.48 11.41 29.82
CA GLU A 20 -14.17 10.02 29.45
C GLU A 20 -14.61 9.70 28.02
N ASN A 21 -15.77 10.19 27.58
CA ASN A 21 -16.25 9.98 26.23
C ASN A 21 -15.34 10.68 25.20
N ILE A 22 -14.93 11.92 25.47
CA ILE A 22 -14.00 12.67 24.61
C ILE A 22 -12.65 11.96 24.55
N ASP A 23 -12.13 11.44 25.66
CA ASP A 23 -10.87 10.69 25.67
C ASP A 23 -10.95 9.41 24.83
N ILE A 24 -12.07 8.69 24.89
CA ILE A 24 -12.31 7.53 24.02
C ILE A 24 -12.31 7.95 22.55
N GLN A 25 -13.03 9.02 22.20
CA GLN A 25 -13.07 9.52 20.83
C GLN A 25 -11.69 9.97 20.33
N ILE A 26 -10.87 10.59 21.18
CA ILE A 26 -9.49 10.97 20.86
C ILE A 26 -8.65 9.73 20.58
N SER A 27 -8.74 8.71 21.43
CA SER A 27 -8.03 7.44 21.25
C SER A 27 -8.42 6.75 19.94
N ASP A 28 -9.72 6.64 19.66
CA ASP A 28 -10.23 6.01 18.45
C ASP A 28 -9.81 6.76 17.18
N THR A 29 -9.84 8.09 17.23
CA THR A 29 -9.41 8.94 16.11
C THR A 29 -7.91 8.79 15.85
N ARG A 30 -7.09 8.74 16.91
CA ARG A 30 -5.64 8.51 16.79
C ARG A 30 -5.34 7.13 16.22
N LYS A 31 -6.07 6.10 16.65
CA LYS A 31 -5.90 4.75 16.13
C LYS A 31 -6.19 4.71 14.62
N LYS A 32 -7.33 5.28 14.19
CA LYS A 32 -7.69 5.37 12.76
C LYS A 32 -6.66 6.16 11.96
N LEU A 33 -6.11 7.23 12.53
CA LEU A 33 -5.06 8.01 11.87
C LEU A 33 -3.81 7.16 11.63
N SER A 34 -3.37 6.40 12.65
CA SER A 34 -2.23 5.48 12.53
C SER A 34 -2.47 4.43 11.45
N GLU A 35 -3.66 3.81 11.41
CA GLU A 35 -4.02 2.81 10.40
C GLU A 35 -3.95 3.40 8.98
N ILE A 36 -4.47 4.62 8.79
CA ILE A 36 -4.41 5.32 7.50
C ILE A 36 -2.98 5.69 7.11
N GLU A 37 -2.14 6.07 8.07
CA GLU A 37 -0.73 6.39 7.83
C GLU A 37 0.05 5.14 7.40
N ASP A 38 -0.18 4.00 8.05
CA ASP A 38 0.43 2.72 7.69
C ASP A 38 0.00 2.26 6.28
N GLU A 39 -1.30 2.36 5.97
CA GLU A 39 -1.83 2.05 4.63
C GLU A 39 -1.24 2.97 3.56
N LYS A 40 -1.08 4.25 3.87
CA LYS A 40 -0.48 5.23 2.96
C LYS A 40 0.99 4.89 2.69
N GLU A 41 1.75 4.48 3.69
CA GLU A 41 3.15 4.07 3.50
C GLU A 41 3.25 2.86 2.57
N ALA A 42 2.42 1.84 2.79
CA ALA A 42 2.35 0.67 1.92
C ALA A 42 1.99 1.05 0.47
N PHE A 43 0.99 1.92 0.29
CA PHE A 43 0.58 2.43 -1.02
C PHE A 43 1.70 3.18 -1.74
N LEU A 44 2.47 4.02 -1.03
CA LEU A 44 3.59 4.76 -1.63
C LEU A 44 4.70 3.82 -2.10
N ILE A 45 4.98 2.75 -1.36
CA ILE A 45 5.95 1.72 -1.77
C ILE A 45 5.47 1.03 -3.05
N GLU A 46 4.19 0.64 -3.11
CA GLU A 46 3.61 0.01 -4.29
C GLU A 46 3.65 0.95 -5.52
N GLN A 47 3.29 2.21 -5.32
CA GLN A 47 3.37 3.23 -6.37
C GLN A 47 4.80 3.40 -6.90
N MET A 48 5.80 3.47 -6.01
CA MET A 48 7.20 3.56 -6.39
C MET A 48 7.65 2.35 -7.23
N ASN A 49 7.21 1.14 -6.86
CA ASN A 49 7.53 -0.07 -7.64
C ASN A 49 6.95 0.01 -9.05
N ILE A 50 5.71 0.49 -9.20
CA ILE A 50 5.08 0.69 -10.52
C ILE A 50 5.85 1.73 -11.34
N GLU A 51 6.24 2.85 -10.73
CA GLU A 51 7.03 3.90 -11.40
C GLU A 51 8.39 3.38 -11.90
N ILE A 52 9.05 2.51 -11.14
CA ILE A 52 10.30 1.87 -11.55
C ILE A 52 10.07 0.99 -12.79
N VAL A 53 9.03 0.15 -12.77
CA VAL A 53 8.70 -0.72 -13.92
C VAL A 53 8.34 0.12 -15.15
N GLN A 54 7.60 1.22 -14.99
CA GLN A 54 7.28 2.13 -16.08
C GLN A 54 8.54 2.79 -16.68
N CYS A 55 9.48 3.22 -15.83
CA CYS A 55 10.76 3.75 -16.29
C CYS A 55 11.53 2.69 -17.12
N LEU A 56 11.62 1.46 -16.61
CA LEU A 56 12.31 0.37 -17.31
C LEU A 56 11.66 0.04 -18.67
N MET A 57 10.33 0.05 -18.75
CA MET A 57 9.59 -0.16 -20.01
C MET A 57 9.83 0.95 -21.03
N LYS A 58 9.90 2.20 -20.55
CA LYS A 58 10.19 3.35 -21.40
C LYS A 58 11.62 3.27 -21.93
N ASP A 59 12.58 3.00 -21.05
CA ASP A 59 13.99 2.81 -21.42
C ASP A 59 14.18 1.65 -22.40
N PHE A 60 13.45 0.55 -22.19
CA PHE A 60 13.42 -0.58 -23.12
C PHE A 60 12.94 -0.13 -24.49
N THR A 61 11.78 0.53 -24.57
CA THR A 61 11.19 0.95 -25.85
C THR A 61 12.09 1.94 -26.61
N GLU A 62 12.74 2.87 -25.91
CA GLU A 62 13.59 3.89 -26.51
C GLU A 62 14.94 3.33 -27.00
N ASN A 63 15.47 2.31 -26.33
CA ASN A 63 16.82 1.80 -26.63
C ASN A 63 16.83 0.44 -27.34
N TYR A 64 15.71 -0.30 -27.38
CA TYR A 64 15.63 -1.67 -27.89
C TYR A 64 16.32 -1.86 -29.24
N ASP A 65 16.06 -0.99 -30.22
CA ASP A 65 16.60 -1.16 -31.57
C ASP A 65 18.13 -1.01 -31.65
N ASN A 66 18.73 -0.31 -30.68
CA ASN A 66 20.17 -0.02 -30.65
C ASN A 66 20.97 -0.95 -29.71
N LEU A 67 20.30 -1.82 -28.95
CA LEU A 67 20.95 -2.69 -27.97
C LEU A 67 21.44 -4.01 -28.59
N SER A 68 22.57 -4.49 -28.08
CA SER A 68 23.08 -5.82 -28.39
C SER A 68 22.15 -6.92 -27.84
N PHE A 69 22.31 -8.15 -28.32
CA PHE A 69 21.50 -9.29 -27.86
C PHE A 69 21.63 -9.52 -26.34
N GLU A 70 22.84 -9.36 -25.77
CA GLU A 70 23.04 -9.50 -24.33
C GLU A 70 22.34 -8.40 -23.54
N GLU A 71 22.36 -7.16 -24.03
CA GLU A 71 21.68 -6.04 -23.37
C GLU A 71 20.16 -6.18 -23.44
N LYS A 72 19.62 -6.64 -24.58
CA LYS A 72 18.19 -6.97 -24.73
C LYS A 72 17.76 -8.05 -23.74
N LYS A 73 18.56 -9.11 -23.61
CA LYS A 73 18.30 -10.19 -22.65
C LYS A 73 18.33 -9.65 -21.22
N ARG A 74 19.32 -8.83 -20.88
CA ARG A 74 19.46 -8.24 -19.55
C ARG A 74 18.29 -7.34 -19.19
N MET A 75 17.79 -6.53 -20.12
CA MET A 75 16.60 -5.71 -19.87
C MET A 75 15.33 -6.56 -19.72
N LEU A 76 15.18 -7.63 -20.50
CA LEU A 76 14.06 -8.57 -20.33
C LEU A 76 14.11 -9.25 -18.96
N ASP A 77 15.28 -9.68 -18.50
CA ASP A 77 15.46 -10.27 -17.16
C ASP A 77 15.10 -9.30 -16.01
N GLN A 78 15.13 -7.99 -16.25
CA GLN A 78 14.75 -6.97 -15.27
C GLN A 78 13.24 -6.69 -15.25
N ILE A 79 12.52 -7.06 -16.30
CA ILE A 79 11.11 -6.75 -16.53
C ILE A 79 10.23 -7.98 -16.32
N VAL A 80 10.73 -9.15 -16.70
CA VAL A 80 10.03 -10.42 -16.69
C VAL A 80 10.40 -11.22 -15.44
N ASP A 81 9.37 -11.64 -14.70
CA ASP A 81 9.50 -12.52 -13.55
C ASP A 81 9.55 -13.99 -13.98
N GLU A 82 8.60 -14.40 -14.83
CA GLU A 82 8.51 -15.78 -15.32
C GLU A 82 7.97 -15.85 -16.75
N ILE A 83 8.43 -16.84 -17.52
CA ILE A 83 7.88 -17.17 -18.83
C ILE A 83 7.47 -18.64 -18.84
N THR A 84 6.18 -18.88 -19.08
CA THR A 84 5.62 -20.24 -19.14
C THR A 84 5.16 -20.55 -20.56
N TRP A 85 5.50 -21.73 -21.07
CA TRP A 85 5.06 -22.21 -22.39
C TRP A 85 4.50 -23.64 -22.29
N ASP A 86 3.22 -23.79 -22.64
CA ASP A 86 2.46 -25.06 -22.63
C ASP A 86 2.42 -25.82 -23.97
N GLY A 87 3.23 -25.42 -24.96
CA GLY A 87 3.19 -25.90 -26.35
C GLY A 87 2.28 -25.11 -27.30
N ASN A 88 1.27 -24.38 -26.81
CA ASN A 88 0.29 -23.64 -27.63
C ASN A 88 0.24 -22.14 -27.33
N ARG A 89 0.59 -21.73 -26.11
CA ARG A 89 0.52 -20.35 -25.60
C ARG A 89 1.79 -20.04 -24.81
N ILE A 90 2.21 -18.79 -24.91
CA ILE A 90 3.28 -18.23 -24.10
C ILE A 90 2.62 -17.25 -23.13
N GLU A 91 2.85 -17.48 -21.85
CA GLU A 91 2.46 -16.58 -20.77
C GLU A 91 3.72 -15.91 -20.21
N ILE A 92 3.69 -14.59 -20.11
CA ILE A 92 4.81 -13.79 -19.62
C ILE A 92 4.31 -13.05 -18.39
N ASN A 93 4.86 -13.41 -17.24
CA ASN A 93 4.62 -12.76 -15.97
C ASN A 93 5.62 -11.62 -15.80
N LEU A 94 5.11 -10.41 -15.59
CA LEU A 94 5.92 -9.21 -15.43
C LEU A 94 5.98 -8.82 -13.96
N TYR A 95 7.12 -8.29 -13.52
CA TYR A 95 7.23 -7.74 -12.17
C TYR A 95 6.19 -6.63 -11.96
N GLY A 96 5.43 -6.71 -10.86
CA GLY A 96 4.38 -5.74 -10.52
C GLY A 96 3.03 -5.99 -11.20
N TYR A 97 2.89 -7.02 -12.04
CA TYR A 97 1.60 -7.46 -12.58
C TYR A 97 1.10 -8.69 -11.81
N ASN A 98 0.45 -8.46 -10.68
CA ASN A 98 -0.17 -9.53 -9.89
C ASN A 98 -1.53 -9.85 -10.51
N THR A 99 -1.60 -10.79 -11.45
CA THR A 99 -2.88 -11.43 -11.78
C THR A 99 -3.25 -12.34 -10.64
N THR A 100 -4.03 -11.83 -9.68
CA THR A 100 -4.79 -12.68 -8.78
C THR A 100 -5.87 -13.40 -9.59
N HIS A 101 -5.48 -14.43 -10.34
CA HIS A 101 -6.43 -15.45 -10.77
C HIS A 101 -6.76 -16.28 -9.53
N GLN A 102 -7.74 -15.80 -8.76
CA GLN A 102 -8.53 -16.68 -7.92
C GLN A 102 -9.37 -17.57 -8.85
N GLU A 103 -8.79 -18.69 -9.30
CA GLU A 103 -9.60 -19.83 -9.70
C GLU A 103 -10.27 -20.38 -8.44
N ASN A 104 -11.48 -19.90 -8.20
CA ASN A 104 -12.42 -20.56 -7.30
C ASN A 104 -12.79 -21.92 -7.92
N VAL A 105 -12.35 -23.00 -7.28
CA VAL A 105 -12.92 -24.35 -7.43
C VAL A 105 -13.65 -24.71 -6.14
#